data_AF-A0A0M3AG36-F1
#
_entry.id   AF-A0A0M3AG36-F1
#
_cell.length_a   1.000
_cell.length_b   1.000
_cell.length_c   1.000
_cell.angle_alpha   90.00
_cell.angle_beta   90.00
_cell.angle_gamma   90.00
#
_symmetry.space_group_name_H-M   'P 1'
#
loop_
_entity.id
_entity.type
_entity.pdbx_description
1 polymer ?
#
loop_
_entity_poly.entity_id
_entity_poly.type
_entity_poly.pdbx_seq_one_letter_code
_entity_poly.pdbx_strand_id
1 'polypeptide(L)'
;MANQMTETSHSTTQDYVHWFRHSAPYINAHRDKTFVLMFGGEAVLHQNFQHIIHDIALLHSLGIRLILVHGARPQINQNLRESQIETPFHQSRRVTTRASLRSVMNAVGS
;
A
#
# COMPACT_ATOMS: atom_id res chain seq x y z
N MET A 1 -2.83 44.89 14.84
CA MET A 1 -3.41 43.52 14.65
C MET A 1 -3.03 42.86 13.32
N ALA A 2 -2.68 43.59 12.25
CA ALA A 2 -2.26 42.99 10.97
C ALA A 2 -0.82 42.39 10.95
N ASN A 3 0.05 42.74 11.91
CA ASN A 3 1.47 42.35 11.89
C ASN A 3 1.77 40.97 12.50
N GLN A 4 0.83 40.37 13.23
CA GLN A 4 1.02 39.04 13.88
C GLN A 4 0.65 37.86 12.97
N MET A 5 -0.12 38.10 11.91
CA MET A 5 -0.60 37.06 10.98
C MET A 5 0.44 36.73 9.89
N THR A 6 1.33 37.68 9.59
CA THR A 6 2.45 37.54 8.64
C THR A 6 3.65 36.79 9.24
N GLU A 7 3.92 36.95 10.55
CA GLU A 7 5.07 36.31 11.22
C GLU A 7 4.86 34.80 11.46
N THR A 8 3.64 34.37 11.80
CA THR A 8 3.29 32.96 12.05
C THR A 8 3.35 32.09 10.78
N SER A 9 3.04 32.68 9.62
CA SER A 9 3.10 32.00 8.31
C SER A 9 4.53 31.79 7.81
N HIS A 10 5.46 32.69 8.17
CA HIS A 10 6.88 32.57 7.80
C HIS A 10 7.63 31.54 8.65
N SER A 11 7.34 31.44 9.96
CA SER A 11 7.97 30.42 10.83
C SER A 11 7.63 29.01 10.37
N THR A 12 6.34 28.73 10.13
CA THR A 12 5.89 27.41 9.64
C THR A 12 6.55 27.03 8.32
N THR A 13 6.70 27.97 7.38
CA THR A 13 7.38 27.72 6.09
C THR A 13 8.86 27.36 6.28
N GLN A 14 9.58 28.05 7.17
CA GLN A 14 10.97 27.74 7.48
C GLN A 14 11.11 26.37 8.13
N ASP A 15 10.19 26.01 9.02
CA ASP A 15 10.16 24.71 9.68
C ASP A 15 9.91 23.57 8.66
N TYR A 16 8.98 23.78 7.70
CA TYR A 16 8.73 22.82 6.61
C TYR A 16 9.95 22.63 5.70
N VAL A 17 10.60 23.74 5.30
CA VAL A 17 11.81 23.68 4.46
C VAL A 17 12.93 22.95 5.20
N HIS A 18 13.12 23.24 6.48
CA HIS A 18 14.12 22.58 7.31
C HIS A 18 13.84 21.07 7.39
N TRP A 19 12.61 20.67 7.73
CA TRP A 19 12.19 19.26 7.77
C TRP A 19 12.43 18.56 6.42
N PHE A 20 12.06 19.18 5.30
CA PHE A 20 12.26 18.60 3.98
C PHE A 20 13.74 18.37 3.65
N ARG A 21 14.61 19.32 4.03
CA ARG A 21 16.07 19.19 3.84
C ARG A 21 16.65 18.05 4.67
N HIS A 22 16.10 17.75 5.84
CA HIS A 22 16.50 16.58 6.65
C HIS A 22 16.09 15.25 6.00
N SER A 23 15.03 15.24 5.19
CA SER A 23 14.58 14.07 4.43
C SER A 23 15.36 13.86 3.12
N ALA A 24 15.95 14.91 2.56
CA ALA A 24 16.66 14.86 1.27
C ALA A 24 17.76 13.79 1.16
N PRO A 25 18.58 13.51 2.19
CA PRO A 25 19.57 12.42 2.15
C PRO A 25 18.93 11.05 1.90
N TYR A 26 17.78 10.78 2.52
CA TYR A 26 17.07 9.51 2.34
C TYR A 26 16.47 9.39 0.93
N ILE A 27 15.92 10.49 0.40
CA ILE A 27 15.42 10.53 -0.98
C ILE A 27 16.54 10.20 -1.96
N ASN A 28 17.69 10.86 -1.82
CA ASN A 28 18.83 10.64 -2.70
C ASN A 28 19.40 9.23 -2.58
N ALA A 29 19.44 8.66 -1.37
CA ALA A 29 19.95 7.29 -1.16
C ALA A 29 19.08 6.22 -1.84
N HIS A 30 17.78 6.46 -1.99
CA HIS A 30 16.82 5.47 -2.49
C HIS A 30 16.29 5.78 -3.90
N ARG A 31 16.62 6.94 -4.46
CA ARG A 31 16.37 7.25 -5.87
C ARG A 31 16.98 6.18 -6.78
N ASP A 32 16.26 5.79 -7.82
CA ASP A 32 16.61 4.75 -8.77
C ASP A 32 16.85 3.37 -8.13
N LYS A 33 16.47 3.16 -6.87
CA LYS A 33 16.44 1.85 -6.24
C LYS A 33 15.08 1.20 -6.44
N THR A 34 15.07 -0.12 -6.39
CA THR A 34 13.85 -0.92 -6.50
C THR A 34 13.38 -1.34 -5.12
N PHE A 35 12.15 -0.99 -4.76
CA PHE A 35 11.51 -1.43 -3.53
C PHE A 35 10.46 -2.49 -3.86
N VAL A 36 10.49 -3.60 -3.14
CA VAL A 36 9.43 -4.62 -3.17
C VAL A 36 8.54 -4.40 -1.96
N LEU A 37 7.33 -3.90 -2.18
CA LEU A 37 6.35 -3.63 -1.14
C LEU A 37 5.32 -4.75 -1.12
N MET A 38 5.35 -5.56 -0.06
CA MET A 38 4.41 -6.66 0.14
C MET A 38 3.37 -6.28 1.20
N PHE A 39 2.09 -6.47 0.87
CA PHE A 39 0.99 -6.26 1.81
C PHE A 39 -0.08 -7.35 1.70
N GLY A 40 -0.75 -7.65 2.82
CA GLY A 40 -1.84 -8.63 2.86
C GLY A 40 -3.08 -8.16 2.10
N GLY A 41 -3.96 -9.09 1.75
CA GLY A 41 -5.25 -8.74 1.12
C GLY A 41 -6.18 -8.02 2.11
N GLU A 42 -5.91 -8.16 3.40
CA GLU A 42 -6.55 -7.46 4.51
C GLU A 42 -6.27 -5.95 4.47
N ALA A 43 -5.08 -5.54 4.00
CA ALA A 43 -4.72 -4.13 3.90
C ALA A 43 -5.64 -3.39 2.93
N VAL A 44 -6.07 -4.04 1.85
CA VAL A 44 -7.00 -3.48 0.85
C VAL A 44 -8.37 -3.17 1.45
N LEU A 45 -8.78 -3.89 2.49
CA LEU A 45 -10.06 -3.70 3.17
C LEU A 45 -9.99 -2.63 4.28
N HIS A 46 -8.79 -2.16 4.62
CA HIS A 46 -8.60 -1.21 5.72
C HIS A 46 -8.96 0.21 5.28
N GLN A 47 -9.62 0.98 6.15
CA GLN A 47 -10.03 2.37 5.86
C GLN A 47 -8.86 3.29 5.48
N ASN A 48 -7.66 3.01 6.01
CA ASN A 48 -6.44 3.78 5.73
C ASN A 48 -5.77 3.39 4.39
N PHE A 49 -6.29 2.41 3.64
CA PHE A 49 -5.64 1.92 2.44
C PHE A 49 -5.41 3.03 1.41
N GLN A 50 -6.35 3.96 1.29
CA GLN A 50 -6.19 5.11 0.40
C GLN A 50 -4.94 5.92 0.75
N HIS A 51 -4.68 6.22 2.02
CA HIS A 51 -3.48 6.96 2.42
C HIS A 51 -2.19 6.19 2.09
N ILE A 52 -2.19 4.87 2.28
CA ILE A 52 -1.05 4.02 1.89
C ILE A 52 -0.79 4.11 0.38
N ILE A 53 -1.84 4.14 -0.46
CA ILE A 53 -1.67 4.34 -1.90
C ILE A 53 -1.08 5.71 -2.23
N HIS A 54 -1.46 6.77 -1.50
CA HIS A 54 -0.85 8.09 -1.67
C HIS A 54 0.64 8.09 -1.32
N ASP A 55 1.03 7.41 -0.24
CA ASP A 55 2.43 7.28 0.16
C ASP A 55 3.24 6.48 -0.88
N ILE A 56 2.67 5.40 -1.42
CA ILE A 56 3.27 4.61 -2.51
C ILE A 56 3.46 5.48 -3.75
N ALA A 57 2.46 6.28 -4.13
CA ALA A 57 2.57 7.20 -5.26
C ALA A 57 3.63 8.29 -5.03
N LEU A 58 3.77 8.77 -3.79
CA LEU A 58 4.83 9.69 -3.39
C LEU A 58 6.22 9.06 -3.54
N LEU A 59 6.42 7.82 -3.06
CA LEU A 59 7.70 7.11 -3.25
C LEU A 59 8.08 7.00 -4.73
N HIS A 60 7.10 6.68 -5.59
CA HIS A 60 7.30 6.63 -7.03
C HIS A 60 7.69 8.00 -7.60
N SER A 61 7.00 9.08 -7.21
CA SER A 61 7.31 10.44 -7.69
C SER A 61 8.69 10.95 -7.26
N LEU A 62 9.23 10.41 -6.15
CA LEU A 62 10.59 10.68 -5.67
C LEU A 62 11.68 9.89 -6.43
N GLY A 63 11.29 9.05 -7.38
CA GLY A 63 12.20 8.29 -8.26
C GLY A 63 12.51 6.88 -7.77
N ILE A 64 11.72 6.33 -6.84
CA ILE A 64 11.84 4.94 -6.40
C ILE A 64 11.06 4.04 -7.37
N ARG A 65 11.68 2.96 -7.85
CA ARG A 65 10.99 1.95 -8.67
C ARG A 65 10.27 0.99 -7.74
N LEU A 66 8.96 0.81 -7.93
CA LEU A 66 8.13 0.01 -7.04
C LEU A 66 7.72 -1.30 -7.69
N ILE A 67 7.85 -2.39 -6.95
CA ILE A 67 7.22 -3.68 -7.22
C ILE A 67 6.21 -3.90 -6.09
N LEU A 68 4.93 -3.94 -6.44
CA LEU A 68 3.86 -4.16 -5.46
C LEU A 68 3.44 -5.62 -5.49
N VAL A 69 3.47 -6.26 -4.33
CA VAL A 69 3.01 -7.65 -4.14
C VAL A 69 1.86 -7.62 -3.14
N HIS A 70 0.69 -8.08 -3.54
CA HIS A 70 -0.47 -8.09 -2.66
C HIS A 70 -0.97 -9.52 -2.41
N GLY A 71 -1.41 -9.77 -1.18
CA GLY A 71 -2.23 -10.92 -0.85
C GLY A 71 -3.67 -10.74 -1.35
N ALA A 72 -4.44 -11.82 -1.34
CA ALA A 72 -5.86 -11.81 -1.73
C ALA A 72 -6.71 -12.73 -0.84
N ARG A 73 -6.25 -13.07 0.37
CA ARG A 73 -6.91 -14.07 1.23
C ARG A 73 -8.37 -13.71 1.55
N PRO A 74 -8.71 -12.48 1.98
CA PRO A 74 -10.11 -12.09 2.20
C PRO A 74 -10.97 -12.16 0.94
N GLN A 75 -10.43 -11.73 -0.20
CA GLN A 75 -11.11 -11.70 -1.50
C GLN A 75 -11.38 -13.13 -2.00
N ILE A 76 -10.39 -14.02 -1.89
CA ILE A 76 -10.55 -15.46 -2.18
C ILE A 76 -11.63 -16.07 -1.29
N ASN A 77 -11.60 -15.78 0.01
CA ASN A 77 -12.61 -16.30 0.94
C ASN A 77 -14.02 -15.84 0.57
N GLN A 78 -14.16 -14.58 0.16
CA GLN A 78 -15.44 -14.05 -0.30
C GLN A 78 -15.94 -14.81 -1.53
N ASN A 79 -15.13 -14.94 -2.57
CA ASN A 79 -15.52 -15.63 -3.81
C ASN A 79 -15.88 -17.10 -3.56
N LEU A 80 -15.13 -17.79 -2.69
CA LEU A 80 -15.41 -19.19 -2.34
C LEU A 80 -16.74 -19.34 -1.58
N ARG A 81 -17.05 -18.41 -0.67
CA ARG A 81 -18.35 -18.38 0.02
C ARG A 81 -19.51 -18.14 -0.95
N GLU A 82 -19.35 -17.17 -1.86
CA GLU A 82 -20.35 -16.88 -2.91
C GLU A 82 -20.56 -18.07 -3.86
N SER A 83 -19.50 -18.83 -4.13
CA SER A 83 -19.55 -20.05 -4.95
C SER A 83 -19.99 -21.30 -4.17
N GLN A 84 -20.21 -21.20 -2.85
CA GLN A 84 -20.53 -22.31 -1.95
C GLN A 84 -19.48 -23.45 -1.99
N ILE A 85 -18.20 -23.10 -2.16
CA ILE A 85 -17.08 -24.05 -2.21
C ILE A 85 -16.28 -24.00 -0.92
N GLU A 86 -16.26 -25.09 -0.17
CA GLU A 86 -15.37 -25.25 0.97
C GLU A 86 -13.98 -25.71 0.53
N THR A 87 -12.95 -25.14 1.13
CA THR A 87 -11.56 -25.52 0.86
C THR A 87 -10.79 -25.67 2.17
N PRO A 88 -10.20 -26.85 2.45
CA PRO A 88 -9.43 -27.05 3.66
C PRO A 88 -8.09 -26.33 3.58
N PHE A 89 -7.50 -26.10 4.75
CA PHE A 89 -6.11 -25.69 4.87
C PHE A 89 -5.25 -26.86 5.31
N HIS A 90 -4.05 -26.96 4.74
CA HIS A 90 -3.01 -27.88 5.16
C HIS A 90 -1.71 -27.09 5.35
N GLN A 91 -1.14 -27.11 6.56
CA GLN A 91 0.09 -26.38 6.90
C GLN A 91 0.04 -24.89 6.50
N SER A 92 -1.02 -24.19 6.90
CA SER A 92 -1.24 -22.77 6.60
C SER A 92 -1.34 -22.41 5.11
N ARG A 93 -1.41 -23.40 4.22
CA ARG A 93 -1.69 -23.25 2.79
C ARG A 93 -3.09 -23.76 2.48
N ARG A 94 -3.83 -23.02 1.66
CA ARG A 94 -5.13 -23.47 1.18
C ARG A 94 -4.92 -24.61 0.18
N VAL A 95 -5.71 -25.66 0.30
CA VAL A 95 -5.80 -26.68 -0.74
C VAL A 95 -6.70 -26.15 -1.85
N THR A 96 -6.13 -25.91 -3.04
CA THR A 96 -6.87 -25.43 -4.20
C THR A 96 -7.22 -26.61 -5.11
N THR A 97 -8.49 -26.98 -5.16
CA THR A 97 -9.02 -28.00 -6.07
C THR A 97 -9.31 -27.40 -7.45
N ARG A 98 -9.56 -28.25 -8.45
CA ARG A 98 -10.01 -27.79 -9.78
C ARG A 98 -11.30 -26.96 -9.69
N ALA A 99 -12.23 -27.34 -8.81
CA ALA A 99 -13.48 -26.61 -8.61
C ALA A 99 -13.25 -25.22 -7.98
N SER A 100 -12.34 -25.11 -7.01
CA SER A 100 -12.06 -23.82 -6.34
C SER A 100 -11.18 -22.87 -7.16
N LEU A 101 -10.42 -23.40 -8.14
CA LEU A 101 -9.40 -22.65 -8.86
C LEU A 101 -9.96 -21.38 -9.54
N ARG A 102 -11.11 -21.50 -10.21
CA ARG A 102 -11.77 -20.34 -10.86
C ARG A 102 -12.11 -19.25 -9.84
N SER A 103 -12.76 -19.61 -8.73
CA SER A 103 -13.12 -18.63 -7.68
C SER A 103 -11.89 -17.96 -7.05
N VAL A 104 -10.77 -18.69 -6.95
CA VAL A 104 -9.48 -18.16 -6.48
C VAL A 104 -8.88 -17.17 -7.50
N MET A 105 -8.85 -17.49 -8.79
CA MET A 105 -8.29 -16.62 -9.84
C MET A 105 -9.08 -15.32 -10.00
N ASN A 106 -10.42 -15.41 -9.95
CA ASN A 106 -11.29 -14.24 -10.03
C ASN A 106 -10.98 -13.21 -8.92
N ALA A 107 -10.48 -13.64 -7.76
CA ALA A 107 -10.16 -12.75 -6.64
C ALA A 107 -8.97 -11.82 -6.90
N VAL A 108 -8.15 -12.14 -7.91
CA VAL A 108 -6.97 -11.36 -8.32
C VAL A 108 -7.12 -10.75 -9.72
N GLY A 109 -8.34 -10.78 -10.29
CA GLY A 109 -8.65 -10.17 -11.58
C GLY A 109 -8.24 -11.00 -12.80
N SER A 110 -8.22 -12.33 -12.68
CA SER A 110 -7.91 -13.28 -13.76
C SER A 110 -9.06 -14.23 -14.06
#